data_AF-A0A937PAP9-F1
#
_entry.id   AF-A0A937PAP9-F1
#
_cell.length_a   1.000
_cell.length_b   1.000
_cell.length_c   1.000
_cell.angle_alpha   90.00
_cell.angle_beta   90.00
_cell.angle_gamma   90.00
#
_symmetry.space_group_name_H-M   'P 1'
#
loop_
_entity.id
_entity.type
_entity.pdbx_description
1 polymer ?
#
loop_
_entity_poly.entity_id
_entity_poly.type
_entity_poly.pdbx_seq_one_letter_code
_entity_poly.pdbx_strand_id
1 'polypeptide(L)'
;MQISNKIQILCKKLFSLKVLFIFSGIASTIWFLVRVIPKPSRATYPCMRAAAPVISSFIIYLLGITSSMYGLKLIRKLTGWKVLVGAAVLSFGMFLLIVRNPEAASADSTLISAADIIPNMPVGTGTGAIPGRVVWVWDPEATDGTLTNNSDGNYWYQKTDQDVVDQMFEDGLRKLAGVDEVSVAWDTLFTAFNRAHGLGNVAYSTGEKIVIKINLTTSCCSVDGTNKTQWFDRMDTSPHVLLALLRQLVNVVGVAEADITLGDPYRRFSNIHWDHLVSEFPDVNYIDDLGIDGRVATERSAYHELFFSDGQHSTTLPQCYLDAAYMINVPALKAHDAAGITFAAKNHQGSIIEDDDGNSSQSAMFMHYSFPSTDPGPKKFRQLVDYMGHEYLGGNTLLILVDGLWSSGNWSAELLRWQMPPFNNDYPNSLILAQDPVALESVCYDFFLEEFKNKPSNIKYPYFDGTGDYILQAASSDYWPDDVEYDPENDGTPIGSLGVAEHWNNGTDKQYSVNLGMEKGIELVSVPDTLVKYTAPSAVKHLQSLRELDARLSPNPSGRDVKLSLTLDRSSDIDVKIFNTAGQLVYSLHSPELAPGYQNISIRHNLSPGIYIVNIIGISDSGRQTGQLKLVVNK
;
A
#
# COMPACT_ATOMS: atom_id res chain seq x y z
N MET A 1 43.25 -11.86 -29.47
CA MET A 1 42.74 -12.24 -30.82
C MET A 1 41.20 -12.26 -30.90
N GLN A 2 40.46 -12.62 -29.83
CA GLN A 2 38.98 -12.61 -29.80
C GLN A 2 38.31 -11.22 -29.89
N ILE A 3 38.92 -10.16 -29.36
CA ILE A 3 38.35 -8.78 -29.38
C ILE A 3 38.34 -8.21 -30.81
N SER A 4 39.36 -8.50 -31.61
CA SER A 4 39.46 -8.04 -33.00
C SER A 4 38.36 -8.66 -33.90
N ASN A 5 38.03 -9.93 -33.68
CA ASN A 5 36.92 -10.60 -34.39
C ASN A 5 35.55 -10.04 -33.98
N LYS A 6 35.31 -9.74 -32.70
CA LYS A 6 34.05 -9.12 -32.25
C LYS A 6 33.85 -7.72 -32.86
N ILE A 7 34.91 -6.91 -32.93
CA ILE A 7 34.86 -5.57 -33.54
C ILE A 7 34.60 -5.64 -35.04
N GLN A 8 35.24 -6.56 -35.77
CA GLN A 8 34.96 -6.74 -37.21
C GLN A 8 33.53 -7.22 -37.47
N ILE A 9 32.98 -8.11 -36.63
CA ILE A 9 31.59 -8.56 -36.72
C ILE A 9 30.62 -7.40 -36.43
N LEU A 10 30.91 -6.58 -35.42
CA LEU A 10 30.11 -5.39 -35.08
C LEU A 10 30.12 -4.37 -36.22
N CYS A 11 31.29 -4.08 -36.79
CA CYS A 11 31.43 -3.17 -37.94
C CYS A 11 30.70 -3.67 -39.19
N LYS A 12 30.73 -4.98 -39.47
CA LYS A 12 29.96 -5.59 -40.57
C LYS A 12 28.44 -5.51 -40.32
N LYS A 13 27.97 -5.78 -39.10
CA LYS A 13 26.54 -5.64 -38.72
C LYS A 13 26.07 -4.19 -38.82
N LEU A 14 26.86 -3.24 -38.31
CA LEU A 14 26.56 -1.80 -38.40
C LEU A 14 26.54 -1.29 -39.85
N PHE A 15 27.43 -1.79 -40.71
CA PHE A 15 27.43 -1.50 -42.14
C PHE A 15 26.17 -2.06 -42.82
N SER A 16 25.80 -3.30 -42.52
CA SER A 16 24.59 -3.95 -43.05
C SER A 16 23.30 -3.23 -42.62
N LEU A 17 23.23 -2.75 -41.37
CA LEU A 17 22.08 -2.01 -40.84
C LEU A 17 21.90 -0.63 -41.49
N LYS A 18 23.00 0.09 -41.76
CA LYS A 18 22.95 1.38 -42.46
C LYS A 18 22.48 1.24 -43.90
N VAL A 19 22.96 0.22 -44.59
CA VAL A 19 22.52 -0.09 -45.96
C VAL A 19 21.03 -0.45 -45.96
N LEU A 20 20.60 -1.31 -45.04
CA LEU A 20 19.19 -1.68 -44.88
C LEU A 20 18.30 -0.47 -44.61
N PHE A 21 18.71 0.43 -43.71
CA PHE A 21 17.97 1.65 -43.38
C PHE A 21 17.83 2.61 -44.58
N ILE A 22 18.88 2.78 -45.38
CA ILE A 22 18.82 3.63 -46.58
C ILE A 22 17.89 3.02 -47.62
N PHE A 23 17.99 1.70 -47.87
CA PHE A 23 17.10 1.03 -48.82
C PHE A 23 15.65 1.03 -48.35
N SER A 24 15.38 0.77 -47.07
CA SER A 24 14.02 0.84 -46.51
C SER A 24 13.47 2.26 -46.57
N GLY A 25 14.28 3.27 -46.24
CA GLY A 25 13.89 4.68 -46.34
C GLY A 25 13.50 5.09 -47.75
N ILE A 26 14.30 4.74 -48.75
CA ILE A 26 14.00 5.01 -50.17
C ILE A 26 12.76 4.24 -50.62
N ALA A 27 12.67 2.94 -50.33
CA ALA A 27 11.56 2.10 -50.74
C ALA A 27 10.23 2.57 -50.14
N SER A 28 10.21 2.89 -48.84
CA SER A 28 9.03 3.43 -48.15
C SER A 28 8.64 4.81 -48.70
N THR A 29 9.61 5.68 -49.01
CA THR A 29 9.33 7.01 -49.58
C THR A 29 8.73 6.89 -50.98
N ILE A 30 9.32 6.07 -51.86
CA ILE A 30 8.80 5.85 -53.23
C ILE A 30 7.39 5.24 -53.15
N TRP A 31 7.19 4.23 -52.30
CA TRP A 31 5.91 3.57 -52.14
C TRP A 31 4.83 4.53 -51.64
N PHE A 32 5.15 5.38 -50.67
CA PHE A 32 4.25 6.42 -50.17
C PHE A 32 3.90 7.44 -51.26
N LEU A 33 4.89 7.98 -51.98
CA LEU A 33 4.65 8.96 -53.04
C LEU A 33 3.78 8.38 -54.18
N VAL A 34 4.09 7.17 -54.65
CA VAL A 34 3.32 6.49 -55.71
C VAL A 34 1.88 6.23 -55.30
N ARG A 35 1.63 5.93 -54.01
CA ARG A 35 0.29 5.56 -53.54
C ARG A 35 -0.54 6.76 -53.12
N VAL A 36 0.08 7.77 -52.50
CA VAL A 36 -0.60 8.90 -51.86
C VAL A 36 -0.77 10.09 -52.81
N ILE A 37 0.19 10.39 -53.71
CA ILE A 37 0.04 11.53 -54.65
C ILE A 37 -1.21 11.38 -55.54
N PRO A 38 -1.50 10.21 -56.14
CA PRO A 38 -2.70 10.08 -56.99
C PRO A 38 -4.02 10.14 -56.20
N LYS A 39 -3.99 9.85 -54.88
CA LYS A 39 -5.17 9.92 -54.01
C LYS A 39 -4.74 10.14 -52.55
N PRO A 40 -4.71 11.40 -52.07
CA PRO A 40 -4.16 11.76 -50.77
C PRO A 40 -4.79 11.05 -49.57
N SER A 41 -6.06 10.68 -49.66
CA SER A 41 -6.76 9.95 -48.59
C SER A 41 -6.18 8.56 -48.30
N ARG A 42 -5.33 8.00 -49.17
CA ARG A 42 -4.64 6.73 -48.91
C ARG A 42 -3.58 6.80 -47.81
N ALA A 43 -3.16 8.01 -47.40
CA ALA A 43 -2.22 8.19 -46.30
C ALA A 43 -2.74 7.63 -44.95
N THR A 44 -4.06 7.49 -44.79
CA THR A 44 -4.66 6.97 -43.55
C THR A 44 -4.68 5.44 -43.46
N TYR A 45 -4.30 4.73 -44.54
CA TYR A 45 -4.29 3.27 -44.54
C TYR A 45 -3.25 2.72 -43.55
N PRO A 46 -3.54 1.60 -42.84
CA PRO A 46 -2.64 1.05 -41.81
C PRO A 46 -1.20 0.84 -42.29
N CYS A 47 -1.04 0.38 -43.52
CA CYS A 47 0.27 0.13 -44.11
C CYS A 47 1.04 1.41 -44.50
N MET A 48 0.33 2.51 -44.78
CA MET A 48 0.93 3.84 -44.99
C MET A 48 1.28 4.49 -43.65
N ARG A 49 0.47 4.28 -42.60
CA ARG A 49 0.79 4.72 -41.23
C ARG A 49 2.02 3.99 -40.67
N ALA A 50 2.20 2.71 -40.96
CA ALA A 50 3.39 1.95 -40.59
C ALA A 50 4.66 2.40 -41.33
N ALA A 51 4.54 2.88 -42.58
CA ALA A 51 5.67 3.39 -43.34
C ALA A 51 6.08 4.83 -42.93
N ALA A 52 5.16 5.61 -42.35
CA ALA A 52 5.38 7.03 -42.04
C ALA A 52 6.58 7.29 -41.11
N PRO A 53 6.81 6.55 -40.00
CA PRO A 53 7.97 6.75 -39.14
C PRO A 53 9.30 6.50 -39.86
N VAL A 54 9.36 5.50 -40.74
CA VAL A 54 10.56 5.16 -41.53
C VAL A 54 10.88 6.27 -42.53
N ILE A 55 9.87 6.83 -43.18
CA ILE A 55 10.01 7.96 -44.11
C ILE A 55 10.47 9.22 -43.36
N SER A 56 9.82 9.57 -42.26
CA SER A 56 10.17 10.75 -41.46
C SER A 56 11.60 10.67 -40.95
N SER A 57 12.01 9.51 -40.42
CA SER A 57 13.37 9.29 -39.93
C SER A 57 14.40 9.38 -41.07
N PHE A 58 14.09 8.85 -42.24
CA PHE A 58 14.97 8.93 -43.41
C PHE A 58 15.11 10.36 -43.95
N ILE A 59 14.01 11.13 -44.00
CA ILE A 59 14.04 12.54 -44.43
C ILE A 59 14.86 13.37 -43.44
N ILE A 60 14.65 13.19 -42.12
CA ILE A 60 15.44 13.87 -41.08
C ILE A 60 16.93 13.53 -41.21
N TYR A 61 17.25 12.26 -41.47
CA TYR A 61 18.64 11.82 -41.71
C TYR A 61 19.27 12.52 -42.93
N LEU A 62 18.56 12.63 -44.06
CA LEU A 62 19.04 13.34 -45.25
C LEU A 62 19.19 14.85 -45.00
N LEU A 63 18.23 15.46 -44.29
CA LEU A 63 18.30 16.86 -43.89
C LEU A 63 19.49 17.11 -42.97
N GLY A 64 19.77 16.22 -42.01
CA GLY A 64 20.92 16.28 -41.11
C GLY A 64 22.26 16.21 -41.86
N ILE A 65 22.40 15.30 -42.82
CA ILE A 65 23.63 15.19 -43.63
C ILE A 65 23.82 16.43 -44.51
N THR A 66 22.77 16.86 -45.20
CA THR A 66 22.85 18.02 -46.09
C THR A 66 23.12 19.31 -45.33
N SER A 67 22.45 19.54 -44.20
CA SER A 67 22.71 20.70 -43.34
C SER A 67 24.11 20.66 -42.71
N SER A 68 24.61 19.49 -42.32
CA SER A 68 26.00 19.34 -41.84
C SER A 68 27.03 19.64 -42.93
N MET A 69 26.80 19.15 -44.16
CA MET A 69 27.69 19.39 -45.30
C MET A 69 27.69 20.86 -45.75
N TYR A 70 26.53 21.52 -45.73
CA TYR A 70 26.41 22.95 -46.02
C TYR A 70 27.00 23.81 -44.90
N GLY A 71 26.77 23.44 -43.63
CA GLY A 71 27.37 24.08 -42.46
C GLY A 71 28.90 24.04 -42.51
N LEU A 72 29.50 22.89 -42.82
CA LEU A 72 30.94 22.73 -42.97
C LEU A 72 31.52 23.57 -44.14
N LYS A 73 30.79 23.72 -45.25
CA LYS A 73 31.19 24.61 -46.35
C LYS A 73 31.07 26.09 -45.99
N LEU A 74 30.09 26.46 -45.17
CA LEU A 74 29.87 27.83 -44.70
C LEU A 74 30.95 28.25 -43.69
N ILE A 75 31.29 27.35 -42.76
CA ILE A 75 32.35 27.54 -41.75
C ILE A 75 33.72 27.76 -42.42
N ARG A 76 34.02 27.04 -43.52
CA ARG A 76 35.27 27.21 -44.29
C ARG A 76 35.42 28.57 -44.98
N LYS A 77 34.34 29.35 -45.11
CA LYS A 77 34.36 30.70 -45.71
C LYS A 77 34.32 31.83 -44.68
N LEU A 78 34.24 31.51 -43.39
CA LEU A 78 34.15 32.49 -42.31
C LEU A 78 35.52 32.59 -41.61
N THR A 79 36.09 33.79 -41.54
CA THR A 79 37.34 34.06 -40.80
C THR A 79 37.08 34.75 -39.47
N GLY A 80 37.81 34.32 -38.44
CA GLY A 80 37.85 34.95 -37.11
C GLY A 80 36.51 34.92 -36.35
N TRP A 81 36.08 36.09 -35.89
CA TRP A 81 34.97 36.29 -34.93
C TRP A 81 33.63 35.71 -35.39
N LYS A 82 33.43 35.49 -36.70
CA LYS A 82 32.14 35.05 -37.26
C LYS A 82 31.90 33.56 -37.02
N VAL A 83 32.97 32.77 -36.83
CA VAL A 83 32.88 31.36 -36.42
C VAL A 83 32.49 31.25 -34.95
N LEU A 84 33.00 32.14 -34.10
CA LEU A 84 32.62 32.20 -32.67
C LEU A 84 31.16 32.61 -32.48
N VAL A 85 30.66 33.58 -33.25
CA VAL A 85 29.24 33.97 -33.22
C VAL A 85 28.35 32.84 -33.76
N GLY A 86 28.77 32.16 -34.84
CA GLY A 86 28.04 31.01 -35.37
C GLY A 86 27.98 29.82 -34.40
N ALA A 87 29.10 29.53 -33.72
CA ALA A 87 29.15 28.51 -32.67
C ALA A 87 28.32 28.92 -31.45
N ALA A 88 28.35 30.18 -31.03
CA ALA A 88 27.53 30.68 -29.93
C ALA A 88 26.03 30.61 -30.25
N VAL A 89 25.61 30.91 -31.48
CA VAL A 89 24.19 30.80 -31.88
C VAL A 89 23.76 29.35 -32.04
N LEU A 90 24.63 28.44 -32.49
CA LEU A 90 24.34 27.00 -32.53
C LEU A 90 24.29 26.40 -31.13
N SER A 91 25.22 26.75 -30.25
CA SER A 91 25.22 26.35 -28.84
C SER A 91 24.04 26.95 -28.09
N PHE A 92 23.64 28.20 -28.39
CA PHE A 92 22.46 28.83 -27.82
C PHE A 92 21.16 28.26 -28.40
N GLY A 93 21.13 27.88 -29.67
CA GLY A 93 20.01 27.17 -30.29
C GLY A 93 19.87 25.74 -29.75
N MET A 94 20.99 25.06 -29.50
CA MET A 94 21.03 23.74 -28.88
C MET A 94 20.68 23.84 -27.38
N PHE A 95 21.15 24.88 -26.70
CA PHE A 95 20.72 25.23 -25.34
C PHE A 95 19.23 25.57 -25.29
N LEU A 96 18.68 26.32 -26.26
CA LEU A 96 17.24 26.58 -26.35
C LEU A 96 16.45 25.33 -26.71
N LEU A 97 17.00 24.37 -27.46
CA LEU A 97 16.36 23.07 -27.71
C LEU A 97 16.40 22.16 -26.47
N ILE A 98 17.45 22.24 -25.66
CA ILE A 98 17.57 21.54 -24.37
C ILE A 98 16.67 22.22 -23.31
N VAL A 99 16.58 23.54 -23.30
CA VAL A 99 15.83 24.34 -22.31
C VAL A 99 14.36 24.49 -22.67
N ARG A 100 13.96 24.39 -23.95
CA ARG A 100 12.54 24.37 -24.35
C ARG A 100 11.86 23.01 -24.24
N ASN A 101 12.57 21.94 -23.90
CA ASN A 101 11.94 20.64 -23.66
C ASN A 101 12.55 19.93 -22.44
N PRO A 102 12.17 20.32 -21.21
CA PRO A 102 12.11 19.37 -20.11
C PRO A 102 10.95 18.36 -20.28
N GLU A 103 9.99 18.65 -21.18
CA GLU A 103 8.74 17.87 -21.35
C GLU A 103 8.80 16.78 -22.43
N ALA A 104 9.95 16.56 -23.09
CA ALA A 104 10.07 15.49 -24.10
C ALA A 104 10.63 14.20 -23.50
N ALA A 105 9.90 13.63 -22.53
CA ALA A 105 9.84 12.18 -22.23
C ALA A 105 8.88 11.82 -21.07
N SER A 106 8.09 12.75 -20.51
CA SER A 106 6.90 12.33 -19.76
C SER A 106 5.85 11.95 -20.80
N ALA A 107 5.65 10.65 -21.04
CA ALA A 107 4.36 10.21 -21.56
C ALA A 107 3.31 10.88 -20.65
N ASP A 108 2.40 11.66 -21.23
CA ASP A 108 1.29 12.25 -20.50
C ASP A 108 0.55 11.05 -19.87
N SER A 109 0.75 10.81 -18.58
CA SER A 109 0.28 9.60 -17.92
C SER A 109 -1.23 9.58 -18.00
N THR A 110 -1.78 8.46 -18.46
CA THR A 110 -3.23 8.33 -18.57
C THR A 110 -3.82 8.40 -17.18
N LEU A 111 -4.75 9.34 -16.96
CA LEU A 111 -5.46 9.46 -15.70
C LEU A 111 -6.82 8.77 -15.79
N ILE A 112 -7.18 8.00 -14.78
CA ILE A 112 -8.53 7.43 -14.65
C ILE A 112 -9.52 8.48 -14.14
N SER A 113 -10.80 8.27 -14.40
CA SER A 113 -11.87 9.08 -13.81
C SER A 113 -12.16 8.59 -12.39
N ALA A 114 -12.52 9.51 -11.49
CA ALA A 114 -13.06 9.12 -10.18
C ALA A 114 -14.33 8.26 -10.28
N ALA A 115 -15.05 8.35 -11.41
CA ALA A 115 -16.22 7.51 -11.68
C ALA A 115 -15.88 6.06 -12.04
N ASP A 116 -14.63 5.76 -12.38
CA ASP A 116 -14.18 4.40 -12.72
C ASP A 116 -13.87 3.58 -11.44
N ILE A 117 -13.82 4.25 -10.29
CA ILE A 117 -13.55 3.66 -8.98
C ILE A 117 -14.89 3.21 -8.38
N ILE A 118 -15.12 1.90 -8.36
CA ILE A 118 -16.38 1.32 -7.91
C ILE A 118 -16.28 1.01 -6.40
N PRO A 119 -17.14 1.62 -5.57
CA PRO A 119 -17.12 1.42 -4.12
C PRO A 119 -17.70 0.06 -3.70
N ASN A 120 -17.29 -0.44 -2.54
CA ASN A 120 -17.88 -1.57 -1.82
C ASN A 120 -18.00 -2.87 -2.66
N MET A 121 -16.97 -3.16 -3.45
CA MET A 121 -16.84 -4.38 -4.25
C MET A 121 -15.63 -5.19 -3.75
N PRO A 122 -15.76 -5.94 -2.64
CA PRO A 122 -14.64 -6.62 -2.03
C PRO A 122 -14.09 -7.74 -2.92
N VAL A 123 -12.77 -7.72 -3.12
CA VAL A 123 -11.98 -8.73 -3.84
C VAL A 123 -10.99 -9.35 -2.86
N GLY A 124 -10.82 -10.67 -2.87
CA GLY A 124 -9.93 -11.36 -1.96
C GLY A 124 -10.58 -11.71 -0.62
N THR A 125 -9.76 -12.08 0.37
CA THR A 125 -10.22 -12.52 1.70
C THR A 125 -9.43 -11.79 2.78
N GLY A 126 -10.16 -11.16 3.71
CA GLY A 126 -9.53 -10.40 4.79
C GLY A 126 -8.66 -11.28 5.70
N THR A 127 -7.54 -10.75 6.17
CA THR A 127 -6.59 -11.41 7.07
C THR A 127 -6.38 -10.63 8.39
N GLY A 128 -5.61 -11.19 9.32
CA GLY A 128 -5.34 -10.59 10.63
C GLY A 128 -6.23 -11.10 11.77
N ALA A 129 -6.00 -10.56 12.98
CA ALA A 129 -6.77 -10.88 14.19
C ALA A 129 -8.28 -10.64 14.01
N ILE A 130 -8.61 -9.55 13.32
CA ILE A 130 -9.96 -9.26 12.85
C ILE A 130 -9.85 -9.08 11.32
N PRO A 131 -10.34 -10.06 10.53
CA PRO A 131 -10.18 -10.09 9.08
C PRO A 131 -10.55 -8.79 8.38
N GLY A 132 -9.61 -8.21 7.63
CA GLY A 132 -9.83 -6.99 6.83
C GLY A 132 -9.99 -5.70 7.64
N ARG A 133 -9.67 -5.73 8.95
CA ARG A 133 -9.73 -4.53 9.79
C ARG A 133 -8.52 -3.63 9.54
N VAL A 134 -8.82 -2.35 9.32
CA VAL A 134 -7.85 -1.27 9.30
C VAL A 134 -8.27 -0.24 10.34
N VAL A 135 -7.31 0.26 11.12
CA VAL A 135 -7.55 1.29 12.12
C VAL A 135 -6.91 2.59 11.67
N TRP A 136 -7.69 3.67 11.70
CA TRP A 136 -7.21 5.03 11.48
C TRP A 136 -7.34 5.83 12.77
N VAL A 137 -6.21 6.22 13.35
CA VAL A 137 -6.15 7.10 14.52
C VAL A 137 -5.79 8.49 14.05
N TRP A 138 -6.60 9.48 14.39
CA TRP A 138 -6.39 10.88 14.07
C TRP A 138 -6.45 11.72 15.34
N ASP A 139 -5.39 12.47 15.59
CA ASP A 139 -5.35 13.45 16.66
C ASP A 139 -4.71 14.75 16.15
N PRO A 140 -5.46 15.86 15.99
CA PRO A 140 -4.91 17.11 15.49
C PRO A 140 -3.85 17.73 16.41
N GLU A 141 -3.69 17.25 17.65
CA GLU A 141 -2.64 17.70 18.57
C GLU A 141 -1.29 16.98 18.33
N ALA A 142 -1.25 15.96 17.47
CA ALA A 142 -0.04 15.19 17.20
C ALA A 142 1.06 15.99 16.49
N THR A 143 0.70 16.98 15.67
CA THR A 143 1.65 17.87 15.02
C THR A 143 1.28 19.35 15.16
N ASP A 144 2.29 20.22 15.18
CA ASP A 144 2.09 21.66 15.20
C ASP A 144 1.76 22.17 13.79
N GLY A 145 0.47 22.35 13.53
CA GLY A 145 -0.08 22.93 12.31
C GLY A 145 0.38 24.38 12.03
N THR A 146 1.15 25.03 12.91
CA THR A 146 1.76 26.34 12.65
C THR A 146 3.15 26.26 12.02
N LEU A 147 3.66 25.05 11.74
CA LEU A 147 4.91 24.85 11.00
C LEU A 147 4.89 25.68 9.70
N THR A 148 5.81 26.63 9.65
CA THR A 148 6.15 27.36 8.42
C THR A 148 7.36 26.65 7.85
N ASN A 149 7.33 26.28 6.57
CA ASN A 149 8.45 25.64 5.86
C ASN A 149 9.61 26.63 5.69
N ASN A 150 10.18 27.07 6.81
CA ASN A 150 11.25 28.05 6.88
C ASN A 150 12.52 27.29 7.29
N SER A 151 13.62 27.61 6.63
CA SER A 151 14.94 26.98 6.79
C SER A 151 15.57 27.13 8.18
N ASP A 152 14.92 27.84 9.10
CA ASP A 152 15.49 28.31 10.36
C ASP A 152 15.20 27.34 11.52
N GLY A 153 15.85 26.18 11.51
CA GLY A 153 15.94 25.28 12.68
C GLY A 153 14.62 24.84 13.29
N ASN A 154 13.53 24.87 12.50
CA ASN A 154 12.17 24.57 12.92
C ASN A 154 11.59 23.55 11.94
N TYR A 155 11.88 22.28 12.18
CA TYR A 155 11.60 21.19 11.24
C TYR A 155 10.46 20.31 11.72
N TRP A 156 9.85 19.59 10.78
CA TRP A 156 8.67 18.76 11.01
C TRP A 156 8.80 17.84 12.23
N TYR A 157 9.94 17.15 12.40
CA TYR A 157 10.11 16.21 13.50
C TYR A 157 10.13 16.89 14.88
N GLN A 158 10.54 18.16 14.96
CA GLN A 158 10.52 18.93 16.22
C GLN A 158 9.12 19.48 16.53
N LYS A 159 8.20 19.32 15.58
CA LYS A 159 6.81 19.77 15.62
C LYS A 159 5.86 18.60 15.76
N THR A 160 6.32 17.50 16.34
CA THR A 160 5.53 16.33 16.69
C THR A 160 5.51 16.18 18.21
N ASP A 161 4.33 15.90 18.77
CA ASP A 161 4.18 15.68 20.21
C ASP A 161 4.31 14.19 20.55
N GLN A 162 5.27 13.83 21.42
CA GLN A 162 5.54 12.44 21.74
C GLN A 162 4.40 11.78 22.54
N ASP A 163 3.81 12.48 23.50
CA ASP A 163 2.82 11.89 24.40
C ASP A 163 1.52 11.62 23.65
N VAL A 164 1.16 12.51 22.71
CA VAL A 164 0.02 12.30 21.81
C VAL A 164 0.27 11.10 20.90
N VAL A 165 1.45 10.98 20.29
CA VAL A 165 1.80 9.85 19.40
C VAL A 165 1.80 8.52 20.15
N ASP A 166 2.28 8.48 21.40
CA ASP A 166 2.22 7.30 22.26
C ASP A 166 0.77 6.86 22.48
N GLN A 167 -0.11 7.79 22.86
CA GLN A 167 -1.53 7.53 23.08
C GLN A 167 -2.24 7.07 21.79
N MET A 168 -1.95 7.74 20.67
CA MET A 168 -2.48 7.36 19.36
C MET A 168 -2.11 5.92 18.99
N PHE A 169 -0.86 5.52 19.25
CA PHE A 169 -0.42 4.17 18.93
C PHE A 169 -1.10 3.12 19.82
N GLU A 170 -1.23 3.38 21.12
CA GLU A 170 -1.96 2.48 22.03
C GLU A 170 -3.43 2.32 21.65
N ASP A 171 -4.12 3.42 21.31
CA ASP A 171 -5.51 3.36 20.86
C ASP A 171 -5.65 2.61 19.54
N GLY A 172 -4.69 2.79 18.64
CA GLY A 172 -4.56 2.02 17.41
C GLY A 172 -4.51 0.51 17.68
N LEU A 173 -3.61 0.08 18.57
CA LEU A 173 -3.44 -1.32 18.94
C LEU A 173 -4.71 -1.92 19.57
N ARG A 174 -5.31 -1.22 20.53
CA ARG A 174 -6.58 -1.63 21.18
C ARG A 174 -7.68 -1.86 20.14
N LYS A 175 -7.87 -0.90 19.22
CA LYS A 175 -8.89 -1.01 18.17
C LYS A 175 -8.58 -2.11 17.16
N LEU A 176 -7.31 -2.30 16.81
CA LEU A 176 -6.91 -3.30 15.82
C LEU A 176 -7.17 -4.71 16.35
N ALA A 177 -6.80 -4.97 17.61
CA ALA A 177 -7.04 -6.24 18.28
C ALA A 177 -8.50 -6.42 18.77
N GLY A 178 -9.26 -5.33 18.91
CA GLY A 178 -10.64 -5.36 19.40
C GLY A 178 -10.75 -5.60 20.90
N VAL A 179 -9.77 -5.12 21.67
CA VAL A 179 -9.67 -5.28 23.14
C VAL A 179 -9.25 -3.96 23.79
N ASP A 180 -9.50 -3.80 25.09
CA ASP A 180 -9.23 -2.52 25.79
C ASP A 180 -7.84 -2.45 26.42
N GLU A 181 -7.22 -3.60 26.73
CA GLU A 181 -5.91 -3.68 27.39
C GLU A 181 -4.79 -3.85 26.35
N VAL A 182 -3.75 -3.03 26.41
CA VAL A 182 -2.69 -2.96 25.38
C VAL A 182 -1.83 -4.23 25.34
N SER A 183 -1.50 -4.81 26.50
CA SER A 183 -0.77 -6.09 26.55
C SER A 183 -1.58 -7.23 25.90
N VAL A 184 -2.89 -7.27 26.16
CA VAL A 184 -3.81 -8.23 25.53
C VAL A 184 -3.92 -7.97 24.03
N ALA A 185 -3.84 -6.71 23.59
CA ALA A 185 -3.84 -6.37 22.17
C ALA A 185 -2.62 -6.98 21.47
N TRP A 186 -1.41 -6.81 22.00
CA TRP A 186 -0.20 -7.44 21.47
C TRP A 186 -0.31 -8.96 21.43
N ASP A 187 -0.70 -9.60 22.54
CA ASP A 187 -0.89 -11.05 22.60
C ASP A 187 -1.85 -11.55 21.51
N THR A 188 -2.92 -10.80 21.27
CA THR A 188 -3.92 -11.11 20.25
C THR A 188 -3.33 -11.03 18.83
N LEU A 189 -2.57 -9.97 18.53
CA LEU A 189 -1.96 -9.76 17.22
C LEU A 189 -0.88 -10.81 16.90
N PHE A 190 0.00 -11.10 17.86
CA PHE A 190 0.99 -12.18 17.74
C PHE A 190 0.32 -13.55 17.60
N THR A 191 -0.68 -13.86 18.43
CA THR A 191 -1.40 -15.14 18.34
C THR A 191 -2.10 -15.30 17.00
N ALA A 192 -2.70 -14.25 16.46
CA ALA A 192 -3.34 -14.28 15.16
C ALA A 192 -2.33 -14.55 14.03
N PHE A 193 -1.18 -13.87 14.06
CA PHE A 193 -0.08 -14.07 13.12
C PHE A 193 0.48 -15.50 13.20
N ASN A 194 0.83 -15.96 14.40
CA ASN A 194 1.40 -17.30 14.62
C ASN A 194 0.43 -18.40 14.20
N ARG A 195 -0.87 -18.23 14.44
CA ARG A 195 -1.89 -19.17 13.96
C ARG A 195 -1.96 -19.21 12.45
N ALA A 196 -1.90 -18.05 11.78
CA ALA A 196 -1.91 -17.98 10.32
C ALA A 196 -0.67 -18.65 9.69
N HIS A 197 0.47 -18.62 10.39
CA HIS A 197 1.73 -19.24 9.98
C HIS A 197 1.90 -20.69 10.45
N GLY A 198 0.85 -21.32 11.01
CA GLY A 198 0.90 -22.71 11.46
C GLY A 198 1.74 -22.95 12.73
N LEU A 199 2.15 -21.89 13.43
CA LEU A 199 2.90 -21.94 14.69
C LEU A 199 1.99 -22.16 15.91
N GLY A 200 0.66 -22.12 15.71
CA GLY A 200 -0.35 -22.43 16.72
C GLY A 200 -0.91 -21.21 17.45
N ASN A 201 -1.64 -21.44 18.54
CA ASN A 201 -2.25 -20.37 19.35
C ASN A 201 -1.30 -19.90 20.45
N VAL A 202 -0.17 -19.31 20.05
CA VAL A 202 0.86 -18.78 20.94
C VAL A 202 1.17 -17.33 20.58
N ALA A 203 1.34 -16.49 21.59
CA ALA A 203 1.84 -15.12 21.43
C ALA A 203 3.38 -15.13 21.26
N TYR A 204 4.01 -13.96 21.38
CA TYR A 204 5.45 -13.79 21.39
C TYR A 204 6.15 -14.70 22.42
N SER A 205 7.29 -15.26 22.03
CA SER A 205 8.20 -16.01 22.92
C SER A 205 9.56 -15.31 23.04
N THR A 206 10.11 -15.26 24.25
CA THR A 206 11.41 -14.62 24.51
C THR A 206 12.52 -15.17 23.60
N GLY A 207 13.28 -14.26 22.99
CA GLY A 207 14.37 -14.58 22.06
C GLY A 207 13.96 -14.65 20.60
N GLU A 208 12.67 -14.53 20.29
CA GLU A 208 12.22 -14.30 18.92
C GLU A 208 12.60 -12.89 18.47
N LYS A 209 13.22 -12.80 17.29
CA LYS A 209 13.75 -11.54 16.74
C LYS A 209 12.67 -10.76 15.99
N ILE A 210 12.69 -9.43 16.12
CA ILE A 210 11.80 -8.53 15.40
C ILE A 210 12.62 -7.58 14.54
N VAL A 211 12.26 -7.45 13.26
CA VAL A 211 12.83 -6.43 12.38
C VAL A 211 11.80 -5.35 12.05
N ILE A 212 12.23 -4.09 12.06
CA ILE A 212 11.40 -2.91 11.82
C ILE A 212 11.93 -2.17 10.58
N LYS A 213 11.21 -2.28 9.46
CA LYS A 213 11.52 -1.55 8.22
C LYS A 213 10.87 -0.17 8.27
N ILE A 214 11.67 0.89 8.15
CA ILE A 214 11.20 2.28 8.14
C ILE A 214 11.47 2.94 6.78
N ASN A 215 10.84 4.08 6.46
CA ASN A 215 11.10 4.82 5.23
C ASN A 215 12.06 5.99 5.48
N LEU A 216 13.30 5.89 5.01
CA LEU A 216 14.30 6.98 5.09
C LEU A 216 14.70 7.52 3.70
N THR A 217 13.74 7.58 2.76
CA THR A 217 14.02 7.90 1.35
C THR A 217 14.81 9.20 1.19
N THR A 218 14.52 10.24 1.98
CA THR A 218 15.18 11.54 1.81
C THR A 218 16.63 11.53 2.27
N SER A 219 17.04 10.56 3.10
CA SER A 219 18.40 10.50 3.63
C SER A 219 19.46 10.23 2.55
N CYS A 220 19.06 9.64 1.40
CA CYS A 220 19.91 9.38 0.23
C CYS A 220 20.83 10.53 -0.17
N CYS A 221 20.31 11.73 0.02
CA CYS A 221 20.76 12.92 -0.63
C CYS A 221 20.80 14.09 0.35
N SER A 222 20.47 13.85 1.62
CA SER A 222 20.35 14.89 2.64
C SER A 222 21.24 14.67 3.86
N VAL A 223 21.98 13.56 3.92
CA VAL A 223 22.79 13.18 5.07
C VAL A 223 24.26 12.99 4.67
N ASP A 224 25.15 13.72 5.34
CA ASP A 224 26.61 13.57 5.23
C ASP A 224 27.17 12.97 6.53
N GLY A 225 27.85 11.83 6.42
CA GLY A 225 28.08 10.95 7.57
C GLY A 225 26.75 10.56 8.21
N THR A 226 26.52 10.98 9.46
CA THR A 226 25.27 10.80 10.20
C THR A 226 24.45 12.09 10.34
N ASN A 227 24.97 13.24 9.89
CA ASN A 227 24.35 14.54 10.06
C ASN A 227 23.45 14.88 8.88
N LYS A 228 22.19 15.26 9.14
CA LYS A 228 21.32 15.86 8.11
C LYS A 228 21.85 17.26 7.78
N THR A 229 22.12 17.53 6.51
CA THR A 229 22.77 18.77 6.03
C THR A 229 21.88 19.60 5.10
N GLN A 230 20.84 19.00 4.53
CA GLN A 230 19.85 19.69 3.70
C GLN A 230 18.49 19.02 3.82
N TRP A 231 17.47 19.53 3.10
CA TRP A 231 16.15 18.89 3.01
C TRP A 231 15.48 18.65 4.37
N PHE A 232 15.74 19.56 5.31
CA PHE A 232 15.19 19.48 6.66
C PHE A 232 13.66 19.65 6.71
N ASP A 233 13.10 20.25 5.66
CA ASP A 233 11.67 20.41 5.39
C ASP A 233 11.04 19.20 4.68
N ARG A 234 11.81 18.12 4.47
CA ARG A 234 11.34 16.88 3.82
C ARG A 234 11.23 15.75 4.83
N MET A 235 10.11 15.05 4.80
CA MET A 235 9.77 14.03 5.81
C MET A 235 10.22 12.62 5.44
N ASP A 236 10.53 11.88 6.48
CA ASP A 236 10.74 10.43 6.49
C ASP A 236 9.91 9.87 7.66
N THR A 237 10.00 8.59 7.97
CA THR A 237 9.31 8.02 9.13
C THR A 237 9.69 8.78 10.40
N SER A 238 8.69 9.22 11.17
CA SER A 238 8.85 10.07 12.35
C SER A 238 9.58 9.33 13.47
N PRO A 239 10.62 9.92 14.09
CA PRO A 239 11.29 9.30 15.23
C PRO A 239 10.33 9.09 16.42
N HIS A 240 9.28 9.89 16.53
CA HIS A 240 8.25 9.78 17.57
C HIS A 240 7.43 8.48 17.46
N VAL A 241 7.07 8.08 16.23
CA VAL A 241 6.36 6.83 15.95
C VAL A 241 7.25 5.63 16.28
N LEU A 242 8.54 5.74 15.97
CA LEU A 242 9.52 4.70 16.27
C LEU A 242 9.76 4.55 17.78
N LEU A 243 9.81 5.66 18.52
CA LEU A 243 9.96 5.63 19.98
C LEU A 243 8.73 4.99 20.64
N ALA A 244 7.52 5.38 20.20
CA ALA A 244 6.26 4.78 20.66
C ALA A 244 6.26 3.26 20.42
N LEU A 245 6.69 2.84 19.22
CA LEU A 245 6.79 1.42 18.87
C LEU A 245 7.79 0.67 19.75
N LEU A 246 9.01 1.19 19.95
CA LEU A 246 10.02 0.56 20.79
C LEU A 246 9.56 0.46 22.25
N ARG A 247 8.93 1.51 22.80
CA ARG A 247 8.33 1.47 24.15
C ARG A 247 7.30 0.36 24.27
N GLN A 248 6.46 0.14 23.26
CA GLN A 248 5.49 -0.95 23.26
C GLN A 248 6.17 -2.33 23.21
N LEU A 249 7.12 -2.54 22.30
CA LEU A 249 7.79 -3.83 22.16
C LEU A 249 8.64 -4.19 23.40
N VAL A 250 9.40 -3.24 23.93
CA VAL A 250 10.32 -3.51 25.05
C VAL A 250 9.56 -3.51 26.38
N ASN A 251 8.75 -2.50 26.67
CA ASN A 251 8.16 -2.33 28.01
C ASN A 251 6.83 -3.06 28.20
N VAL A 252 6.08 -3.34 27.12
CA VAL A 252 4.78 -4.03 27.21
C VAL A 252 4.90 -5.49 26.77
N VAL A 253 5.49 -5.76 25.61
CA VAL A 253 5.66 -7.14 25.11
C VAL A 253 6.83 -7.86 25.81
N GLY A 254 7.87 -7.13 26.21
CA GLY A 254 9.05 -7.70 26.86
C GLY A 254 10.09 -8.25 25.89
N VAL A 255 10.13 -7.73 24.66
CA VAL A 255 11.17 -8.05 23.68
C VAL A 255 12.50 -7.45 24.16
N ALA A 256 13.58 -8.24 24.17
CA ALA A 256 14.89 -7.71 24.49
C ALA A 256 15.35 -6.74 23.39
N GLU A 257 15.92 -5.60 23.75
CA GLU A 257 16.41 -4.60 22.79
C GLU A 257 17.34 -5.21 21.73
N ALA A 258 18.25 -6.10 22.15
CA ALA A 258 19.20 -6.78 21.27
C ALA A 258 18.54 -7.74 20.26
N ASP A 259 17.29 -8.15 20.48
CA ASP A 259 16.48 -8.95 19.54
C ASP A 259 15.68 -8.08 18.56
N ILE A 260 15.77 -6.75 18.67
CA ILE A 260 15.16 -5.79 17.76
C ILE A 260 16.22 -5.27 16.78
N THR A 261 15.88 -5.29 15.49
CA THR A 261 16.63 -4.60 14.44
C THR A 261 15.74 -3.53 13.82
N LEU A 262 16.22 -2.29 13.72
CA LEU A 262 15.42 -1.16 13.24
C LEU A 262 16.21 -0.35 12.22
N GLY A 263 15.63 -0.09 11.04
CA GLY A 263 16.25 0.84 10.10
C GLY A 263 15.77 0.69 8.66
N ASP A 264 16.53 1.31 7.76
CA ASP A 264 16.34 1.23 6.33
C ASP A 264 17.64 0.70 5.69
N PRO A 265 17.63 -0.51 5.10
CA PRO A 265 18.81 -1.17 4.52
C PRO A 265 19.68 -0.32 3.60
N TYR A 266 19.10 0.66 2.87
CA TYR A 266 19.83 1.49 1.89
C TYR A 266 20.05 2.93 2.29
N ARG A 267 19.47 3.34 3.41
CA ARG A 267 19.29 4.75 3.71
C ARG A 267 19.89 5.06 5.05
N ARG A 268 20.74 6.09 5.04
CA ARG A 268 21.49 6.54 6.21
C ARG A 268 20.56 6.80 7.40
N PHE A 269 20.88 6.22 8.55
CA PHE A 269 20.14 6.45 9.79
C PHE A 269 20.67 7.71 10.48
N SER A 270 20.04 8.86 10.23
CA SER A 270 20.57 10.15 10.68
C SER A 270 20.50 10.36 12.20
N ASN A 271 21.26 11.36 12.70
CA ASN A 271 21.22 11.78 14.11
C ASN A 271 19.83 12.22 14.58
N ILE A 272 18.96 12.68 13.67
CA ILE A 272 17.56 13.01 14.00
C ILE A 272 16.81 11.81 14.59
N HIS A 273 17.07 10.61 14.08
CA HIS A 273 16.43 9.40 14.58
C HIS A 273 17.23 8.82 15.75
N TRP A 274 18.54 8.70 15.58
CA TRP A 274 19.43 8.12 16.59
C TRP A 274 19.34 8.82 17.94
N ASP A 275 19.45 10.15 17.98
CA ASP A 275 19.46 10.90 19.24
C ASP A 275 18.12 10.78 19.99
N HIS A 276 17.02 10.60 19.25
CA HIS A 276 15.67 10.46 19.81
C HIS A 276 15.42 9.07 20.40
N LEU A 277 16.04 8.02 19.83
CA LEU A 277 15.77 6.62 20.21
C LEU A 277 16.82 6.04 21.18
N VAL A 278 18.10 6.30 20.93
CA VAL A 278 19.22 5.64 21.66
C VAL A 278 19.27 6.02 23.14
N SER A 279 18.67 7.15 23.51
CA SER A 279 18.63 7.61 24.90
C SER A 279 17.78 6.70 25.81
N GLU A 280 16.79 6.01 25.23
CA GLU A 280 15.93 5.05 25.92
C GLU A 280 16.25 3.61 25.54
N PHE A 281 16.64 3.34 24.29
CA PHE A 281 16.87 2.00 23.76
C PHE A 281 18.26 1.87 23.11
N PRO A 282 19.35 1.90 23.88
CA PRO A 282 20.72 1.88 23.37
C PRO A 282 21.16 0.53 22.79
N ASP A 283 20.50 -0.57 23.17
CA ASP A 283 20.93 -1.92 22.80
C ASP A 283 20.18 -2.47 21.56
N VAL A 284 19.30 -1.66 20.95
CA VAL A 284 18.63 -1.98 19.67
C VAL A 284 19.64 -1.93 18.52
N ASN A 285 19.53 -2.87 17.58
CA ASN A 285 20.37 -2.89 16.39
C ASN A 285 19.85 -1.90 15.33
N TYR A 286 20.32 -0.65 15.39
CA TYR A 286 19.99 0.37 14.38
C TYR A 286 20.80 0.16 13.10
N ILE A 287 20.14 -0.21 12.01
CA ILE A 287 20.81 -0.54 10.73
C ILE A 287 20.73 0.58 9.71
N ASP A 288 21.78 0.71 8.89
CA ASP A 288 21.79 1.55 7.67
C ASP A 288 22.77 1.03 6.60
N ASP A 289 23.10 1.87 5.63
CA ASP A 289 24.01 1.56 4.53
C ASP A 289 25.50 1.57 4.93
N LEU A 290 25.93 2.25 6.01
CA LEU A 290 27.37 2.37 6.35
C LEU A 290 27.79 1.72 7.65
N GLY A 291 26.94 1.71 8.68
CA GLY A 291 27.31 1.23 10.02
C GLY A 291 28.40 2.03 10.71
N ILE A 292 28.23 3.36 10.80
CA ILE A 292 29.18 4.26 11.48
C ILE A 292 28.54 4.87 12.74
N ASP A 293 29.36 5.46 13.62
CA ASP A 293 28.90 6.16 14.84
C ASP A 293 27.89 5.36 15.69
N GLY A 294 28.13 4.05 15.84
CA GLY A 294 27.30 3.15 16.65
C GLY A 294 26.18 2.42 15.89
N ARG A 295 25.88 2.79 14.65
CA ARG A 295 24.95 2.03 13.80
C ARG A 295 25.61 0.76 13.25
N VAL A 296 24.78 -0.17 12.80
CA VAL A 296 25.17 -1.44 12.21
C VAL A 296 25.02 -1.36 10.69
N ALA A 297 26.06 -1.75 9.95
CA ALA A 297 25.96 -1.82 8.49
C ALA A 297 25.07 -3.01 8.11
N THR A 298 24.14 -2.80 7.19
CA THR A 298 23.26 -3.86 6.73
C THR A 298 24.07 -4.99 6.08
N GLU A 299 23.89 -6.22 6.56
CA GLU A 299 24.45 -7.42 5.93
C GLU A 299 23.45 -7.98 4.92
N ARG A 300 23.93 -8.38 3.75
CA ARG A 300 23.13 -9.06 2.73
C ARG A 300 23.16 -10.57 2.89
N SER A 301 22.07 -11.22 2.51
CA SER A 301 21.99 -12.67 2.37
C SER A 301 23.03 -13.22 1.39
N ALA A 302 23.39 -14.49 1.60
CA ALA A 302 24.40 -15.16 0.78
C ALA A 302 23.91 -15.47 -0.65
N TYR A 303 22.60 -15.57 -0.83
CA TYR A 303 21.95 -15.92 -2.10
C TYR A 303 20.88 -14.90 -2.43
N HIS A 304 20.44 -14.92 -3.70
CA HIS A 304 19.24 -14.21 -4.08
C HIS A 304 18.06 -14.92 -3.46
N GLU A 305 17.25 -14.17 -2.73
CA GLU A 305 16.06 -14.69 -2.04
C GLU A 305 14.79 -14.23 -2.74
N LEU A 306 14.79 -13.01 -3.30
CA LEU A 306 13.66 -12.49 -4.07
C LEU A 306 13.90 -12.65 -5.57
N PHE A 307 12.93 -13.26 -6.24
CA PHE A 307 12.85 -13.41 -7.69
C PHE A 307 11.61 -12.67 -8.19
N PHE A 308 11.79 -11.66 -9.05
CA PHE A 308 10.63 -10.95 -9.59
C PHE A 308 9.90 -11.86 -10.58
N SER A 309 8.57 -11.93 -10.46
CA SER A 309 7.76 -12.95 -11.13
C SER A 309 7.65 -12.79 -12.65
N ASP A 310 8.10 -11.67 -13.20
CA ASP A 310 8.29 -11.51 -14.65
C ASP A 310 9.59 -12.15 -15.18
N GLY A 311 10.40 -12.72 -14.29
CA GLY A 311 11.65 -13.42 -14.59
C GLY A 311 12.79 -12.51 -15.02
N GLN A 312 12.66 -11.19 -14.93
CA GLN A 312 13.68 -10.25 -15.41
C GLN A 312 14.79 -9.98 -14.38
N HIS A 313 14.45 -10.05 -13.10
CA HIS A 313 15.34 -9.64 -12.02
C HIS A 313 15.25 -10.60 -10.82
N SER A 314 16.34 -10.69 -10.07
CA SER A 314 16.39 -11.30 -8.74
C SER A 314 17.41 -10.56 -7.90
N THR A 315 17.31 -10.64 -6.58
CA THR A 315 18.11 -9.82 -5.67
C THR A 315 18.28 -10.47 -4.30
N THR A 316 19.32 -10.05 -3.59
CA THR A 316 19.53 -10.44 -2.19
C THR A 316 18.66 -9.58 -1.26
N LEU A 317 18.35 -10.12 -0.09
CA LEU A 317 17.67 -9.40 0.99
C LEU A 317 18.61 -9.19 2.20
N PRO A 318 18.32 -8.24 3.11
CA PRO A 318 19.04 -8.12 4.37
C PRO A 318 19.00 -9.42 5.17
N GLN A 319 20.15 -9.87 5.68
CA GLN A 319 20.23 -11.10 6.46
C GLN A 319 19.37 -11.04 7.73
N CYS A 320 19.25 -9.86 8.34
CA CYS A 320 18.37 -9.67 9.50
C CYS A 320 16.88 -9.89 9.19
N TYR A 321 16.46 -9.88 7.91
CA TYR A 321 15.06 -10.11 7.54
C TYR A 321 14.76 -11.62 7.47
N LEU A 322 15.74 -12.40 7.02
CA LEU A 322 15.70 -13.87 7.04
C LEU A 322 15.77 -14.41 8.47
N ASP A 323 16.54 -13.75 9.33
CA ASP A 323 16.72 -14.15 10.73
C ASP A 323 15.53 -13.79 11.64
N ALA A 324 14.64 -12.90 11.19
CA ALA A 324 13.57 -12.36 12.01
C ALA A 324 12.38 -13.32 12.08
N ALA A 325 11.82 -13.50 13.28
CA ALA A 325 10.57 -14.22 13.48
C ALA A 325 9.36 -13.35 13.09
N TYR A 326 9.52 -12.02 13.16
CA TYR A 326 8.47 -11.06 12.83
C TYR A 326 9.05 -9.81 12.18
N MET A 327 8.32 -9.26 11.22
CA MET A 327 8.56 -7.93 10.67
C MET A 327 7.46 -6.95 11.07
N ILE A 328 7.86 -5.71 11.36
CA ILE A 328 6.95 -4.56 11.44
C ILE A 328 7.33 -3.57 10.33
N ASN A 329 6.38 -3.25 9.46
CA ASN A 329 6.60 -2.35 8.32
C ASN A 329 6.02 -0.96 8.64
N VAL A 330 6.87 0.07 8.67
CA VAL A 330 6.53 1.44 9.08
C VAL A 330 6.76 2.43 7.93
N PRO A 331 5.91 2.42 6.89
CA PRO A 331 6.03 3.33 5.76
C PRO A 331 5.63 4.76 6.14
N ALA A 332 6.14 5.73 5.39
CA ALA A 332 5.68 7.12 5.47
C ALA A 332 4.57 7.37 4.42
N LEU A 333 3.55 8.16 4.78
CA LEU A 333 2.36 8.39 3.95
C LEU A 333 2.63 9.35 2.76
N LYS A 334 3.06 8.78 1.63
CA LYS A 334 3.52 9.53 0.44
C LYS A 334 2.81 9.08 -0.85
N ALA A 335 2.66 10.01 -1.81
CA ALA A 335 2.44 9.71 -3.23
C ALA A 335 3.77 9.63 -3.99
N HIS A 336 3.72 9.26 -5.27
CA HIS A 336 4.91 9.21 -6.13
C HIS A 336 4.58 9.49 -7.60
N ASP A 337 5.36 10.35 -8.23
CA ASP A 337 5.30 10.76 -9.64
C ASP A 337 5.50 9.62 -10.68
N ALA A 338 5.69 8.38 -10.24
CA ALA A 338 5.83 7.22 -11.11
C ALA A 338 4.88 6.09 -10.69
N ALA A 339 4.99 5.68 -9.42
CA ALA A 339 4.17 4.60 -8.86
C ALA A 339 2.71 4.99 -8.55
N GLY A 340 2.39 6.29 -8.56
CA GLY A 340 1.14 6.83 -8.04
C GLY A 340 1.16 6.98 -6.52
N ILE A 341 1.41 5.89 -5.81
CA ILE A 341 1.41 5.78 -4.33
C ILE A 341 2.63 5.01 -3.79
N THR A 342 2.97 5.18 -2.50
CA THR A 342 4.20 4.67 -1.87
C THR A 342 4.02 4.14 -0.43
N PHE A 343 2.96 3.38 -0.16
CA PHE A 343 2.67 2.90 1.22
C PHE A 343 3.53 1.68 1.61
N ALA A 344 2.95 0.65 2.23
CA ALA A 344 3.67 -0.47 2.83
C ALA A 344 4.38 -1.34 1.79
N ALA A 345 3.70 -1.68 0.69
CA ALA A 345 4.23 -2.52 -0.38
C ALA A 345 5.49 -1.90 -0.99
N LYS A 346 5.46 -0.60 -1.28
CA LYS A 346 6.61 0.11 -1.87
C LYS A 346 7.70 0.43 -0.87
N ASN A 347 7.43 0.38 0.44
CA ASN A 347 8.49 0.54 1.45
C ASN A 347 9.53 -0.60 1.37
N HIS A 348 9.11 -1.81 0.96
CA HIS A 348 10.01 -2.93 0.69
C HIS A 348 10.93 -2.73 -0.51
N GLN A 349 10.68 -1.73 -1.35
CA GLN A 349 11.63 -1.34 -2.37
C GLN A 349 12.97 -0.86 -1.76
N GLY A 350 12.95 -0.43 -0.50
CA GLY A 350 14.15 -0.19 0.31
C GLY A 350 14.75 -1.45 0.96
N SER A 351 14.33 -2.66 0.56
CA SER A 351 14.75 -3.95 1.14
C SER A 351 15.45 -4.89 0.15
N ILE A 352 15.58 -4.51 -1.12
CA ILE A 352 16.32 -5.27 -2.16
C ILE A 352 17.79 -4.83 -2.40
N ILE A 353 18.77 -5.68 -2.07
CA ILE A 353 20.21 -5.35 -2.15
C ILE A 353 20.80 -5.96 -3.43
N GLU A 354 21.13 -5.13 -4.42
CA GLU A 354 21.85 -5.50 -5.64
C GLU A 354 23.28 -5.98 -5.33
N ASP A 355 23.86 -6.71 -6.29
CA ASP A 355 25.16 -7.38 -6.15
C ASP A 355 26.38 -6.43 -6.07
N ASP A 356 26.21 -5.15 -6.37
CA ASP A 356 27.24 -4.15 -6.63
C ASP A 356 28.03 -3.67 -5.38
N ASP A 357 29.06 -2.84 -5.63
CA ASP A 357 30.25 -2.65 -4.77
C ASP A 357 30.02 -1.95 -3.40
N GLY A 358 28.78 -1.84 -2.90
CA GLY A 358 28.45 -1.42 -1.53
C GLY A 358 27.01 -0.94 -1.30
N ASN A 359 26.51 -1.07 -0.06
CA ASN A 359 25.14 -0.70 0.33
C ASN A 359 24.76 0.77 0.03
N SER A 360 25.73 1.67 0.01
CA SER A 360 25.49 3.10 -0.26
C SER A 360 25.16 3.42 -1.72
N SER A 361 25.37 2.48 -2.65
CA SER A 361 25.12 2.65 -4.08
C SER A 361 23.79 2.05 -4.54
N GLN A 362 23.07 1.40 -3.62
CA GLN A 362 21.84 0.66 -3.88
C GLN A 362 20.72 1.54 -4.41
N SER A 363 20.05 1.06 -5.46
CA SER A 363 18.97 1.79 -6.10
C SER A 363 17.98 0.87 -6.79
N ALA A 364 16.79 0.78 -6.24
CA ALA A 364 15.68 0.08 -6.88
C ALA A 364 15.07 0.81 -8.11
N MET A 365 15.81 1.73 -8.74
CA MET A 365 15.38 2.43 -9.95
C MET A 365 15.14 1.47 -11.11
N PHE A 366 15.84 0.33 -11.12
CA PHE A 366 15.66 -0.71 -12.14
C PHE A 366 14.24 -1.28 -12.17
N MET A 367 13.47 -1.20 -11.08
CA MET A 367 12.06 -1.63 -11.05
C MET A 367 11.06 -0.57 -11.53
N HIS A 368 11.49 0.59 -12.03
CA HIS A 368 10.55 1.65 -12.42
C HIS A 368 9.80 1.37 -13.73
N TYR A 369 10.23 0.39 -14.54
CA TYR A 369 9.55 0.03 -15.78
C TYR A 369 8.14 -0.54 -15.55
N SER A 370 7.90 -1.17 -14.40
CA SER A 370 6.63 -1.78 -14.04
C SER A 370 5.67 -0.80 -13.34
N PHE A 371 6.05 0.47 -13.20
CA PHE A 371 5.16 1.48 -12.61
C PHE A 371 4.13 2.02 -13.60
N PRO A 372 2.96 2.49 -13.11
CA PRO A 372 1.88 3.04 -13.94
C PRO A 372 2.29 4.19 -14.86
N SER A 373 3.26 5.02 -14.47
CA SER A 373 3.75 6.09 -15.35
C SER A 373 4.48 5.58 -16.60
N THR A 374 5.04 4.37 -16.54
CA THR A 374 5.79 3.74 -17.64
C THR A 374 4.97 2.68 -18.36
N ASP A 375 4.26 1.83 -17.63
CA ASP A 375 3.34 0.81 -18.17
C ASP A 375 1.93 0.99 -17.58
N PRO A 376 1.13 1.94 -18.11
CA PRO A 376 -0.20 2.22 -17.59
C PRO A 376 -1.21 1.10 -17.92
N GLY A 377 -2.30 1.09 -17.16
CA GLY A 377 -3.43 0.19 -17.37
C GLY A 377 -3.52 -0.95 -16.36
N PRO A 378 -4.63 -1.71 -16.38
CA PRO A 378 -4.81 -2.88 -15.53
C PRO A 378 -4.10 -4.12 -16.09
N LYS A 379 -3.98 -5.16 -15.25
CA LYS A 379 -3.41 -6.47 -15.59
C LYS A 379 -1.99 -6.35 -16.16
N LYS A 380 -1.17 -5.48 -15.58
CA LYS A 380 0.26 -5.38 -15.89
C LYS A 380 1.07 -6.00 -14.77
N PHE A 381 2.27 -6.47 -15.08
CA PHE A 381 3.18 -6.90 -14.03
C PHE A 381 3.45 -5.71 -13.09
N ARG A 382 3.07 -5.88 -11.83
CA ARG A 382 3.39 -4.97 -10.73
C ARG A 382 4.28 -5.70 -9.73
N GLN A 383 5.53 -5.28 -9.64
CA GLN A 383 6.51 -5.83 -8.70
C GLN A 383 6.13 -5.64 -7.23
N LEU A 384 5.24 -4.69 -6.93
CA LEU A 384 4.77 -4.48 -5.57
C LEU A 384 4.04 -5.72 -5.02
N VAL A 385 3.45 -6.54 -5.88
CA VAL A 385 2.82 -7.81 -5.51
C VAL A 385 3.87 -8.81 -5.04
N ASP A 386 5.03 -8.90 -5.71
CA ASP A 386 6.15 -9.75 -5.27
C ASP A 386 6.62 -9.37 -3.86
N TYR A 387 6.77 -8.06 -3.57
CA TYR A 387 7.16 -7.61 -2.23
C TYR A 387 6.14 -7.98 -1.15
N MET A 388 4.85 -7.89 -1.46
CA MET A 388 3.77 -8.23 -0.53
C MET A 388 3.68 -9.76 -0.32
N GLY A 389 3.95 -10.54 -1.35
CA GLY A 389 3.83 -12.00 -1.32
C GLY A 389 5.04 -12.70 -0.72
N HIS A 390 6.22 -12.08 -0.78
CA HIS A 390 7.47 -12.74 -0.42
C HIS A 390 7.57 -13.11 1.07
N GLU A 391 8.01 -14.34 1.37
CA GLU A 391 8.02 -14.93 2.71
C GLU A 391 8.75 -14.08 3.76
N TYR A 392 9.95 -13.57 3.45
CA TYR A 392 10.73 -12.72 4.38
C TYR A 392 10.34 -11.23 4.37
N LEU A 393 9.38 -10.81 3.53
CA LEU A 393 8.93 -9.42 3.40
C LEU A 393 7.48 -9.28 3.88
N GLY A 394 6.53 -9.14 2.95
CA GLY A 394 5.12 -9.04 3.29
C GLY A 394 4.59 -10.29 3.99
N GLY A 395 5.09 -11.48 3.64
CA GLY A 395 4.74 -12.74 4.29
C GLY A 395 5.08 -12.76 5.79
N ASN A 396 6.23 -12.18 6.20
CA ASN A 396 6.66 -12.12 7.59
C ASN A 396 6.14 -10.89 8.37
N THR A 397 5.26 -10.07 7.77
CA THR A 397 4.82 -8.81 8.38
C THR A 397 3.72 -9.04 9.41
N LEU A 398 4.05 -8.90 10.69
CA LEU A 398 3.14 -8.97 11.83
C LEU A 398 2.19 -7.78 11.90
N LEU A 399 2.73 -6.59 11.65
CA LEU A 399 2.02 -5.31 11.79
C LEU A 399 2.53 -4.33 10.75
N ILE A 400 1.59 -3.64 10.11
CA ILE A 400 1.88 -2.47 9.30
C ILE A 400 1.41 -1.23 10.08
N LEU A 401 2.30 -0.27 10.25
CA LEU A 401 2.07 1.00 10.93
C LEU A 401 2.43 2.15 9.98
N VAL A 402 1.46 2.65 9.23
CA VAL A 402 1.70 3.80 8.36
C VAL A 402 1.80 5.06 9.21
N ASP A 403 2.96 5.72 9.13
CA ASP A 403 3.16 7.05 9.64
C ASP A 403 2.54 8.07 8.68
N GLY A 404 1.38 8.58 9.08
CA GLY A 404 0.66 9.67 8.44
C GLY A 404 0.58 10.92 9.30
N LEU A 405 1.47 11.11 10.28
CA LEU A 405 1.55 12.36 11.03
C LEU A 405 1.81 13.51 10.05
N TRP A 406 2.74 13.24 9.14
CA TRP A 406 3.09 14.07 7.99
C TRP A 406 2.76 13.32 6.71
N SER A 407 2.50 14.05 5.62
CA SER A 407 2.29 13.47 4.29
C SER A 407 3.04 14.25 3.22
N SER A 408 3.26 13.63 2.07
CA SER A 408 3.78 14.29 0.88
C SER A 408 3.06 13.86 -0.39
N GLY A 409 2.97 14.80 -1.33
CA GLY A 409 2.49 14.53 -2.66
C GLY A 409 3.51 13.90 -3.60
N ASN A 410 4.76 13.69 -3.18
CA ASN A 410 5.74 12.99 -4.00
C ASN A 410 6.81 12.26 -3.15
N TRP A 411 7.63 11.42 -3.79
CA TRP A 411 8.75 10.72 -3.17
C TRP A 411 9.79 11.67 -2.56
N SER A 412 9.89 12.88 -3.12
CA SER A 412 10.73 13.97 -2.64
C SER A 412 10.30 14.51 -1.28
N ALA A 413 9.14 14.08 -0.77
CA ALA A 413 8.71 14.23 0.61
C ALA A 413 8.54 15.67 1.12
N GLU A 414 8.31 16.64 0.24
CA GLU A 414 7.86 17.97 0.65
C GLU A 414 6.51 17.86 1.38
N LEU A 415 6.39 18.50 2.54
CA LEU A 415 5.21 18.39 3.38
C LEU A 415 3.95 18.88 2.67
N LEU A 416 2.90 18.08 2.71
CA LEU A 416 1.60 18.35 2.12
C LEU A 416 0.55 18.46 3.24
N ARG A 417 -0.09 19.63 3.31
CA ARG A 417 -1.33 19.81 4.08
C ARG A 417 -2.51 19.27 3.28
N TRP A 418 -3.42 18.60 3.97
CA TRP A 418 -4.58 17.96 3.39
C TRP A 418 -5.81 18.85 3.52
N GLN A 419 -6.55 18.97 2.43
CA GLN A 419 -7.76 19.78 2.34
C GLN A 419 -9.00 19.02 2.79
N MET A 420 -9.01 17.69 2.61
CA MET A 420 -10.18 16.88 2.95
C MET A 420 -10.47 16.89 4.46
N PRO A 421 -11.75 16.81 4.89
CA PRO A 421 -12.09 16.63 6.29
C PRO A 421 -11.60 15.27 6.83
N PRO A 422 -11.14 15.22 8.10
CA PRO A 422 -11.21 16.28 9.11
C PRO A 422 -9.99 17.22 9.16
N PHE A 423 -9.01 17.06 8.26
CA PHE A 423 -7.75 17.78 8.29
C PHE A 423 -7.89 19.27 7.97
N ASN A 424 -8.82 19.65 7.10
CA ASN A 424 -9.22 21.05 6.89
C ASN A 424 -8.05 22.04 6.69
N ASN A 425 -7.13 21.69 5.79
CA ASN A 425 -5.89 22.42 5.49
C ASN A 425 -4.82 22.34 6.58
N ASP A 426 -4.83 21.28 7.37
CA ASP A 426 -3.78 20.87 8.29
C ASP A 426 -3.01 19.63 7.79
N TYR A 427 -2.00 19.19 8.52
CA TYR A 427 -1.33 17.91 8.27
C TYR A 427 -2.26 16.73 8.60
N PRO A 428 -2.02 15.55 8.02
CA PRO A 428 -2.91 14.42 8.25
C PRO A 428 -2.93 13.94 9.70
N ASN A 429 -1.89 14.17 10.52
CA ASN A 429 -1.96 13.94 11.97
C ASN A 429 -2.46 12.51 12.32
N SER A 430 -2.04 11.51 11.54
CA SER A 430 -2.68 10.20 11.53
C SER A 430 -1.71 9.04 11.71
N LEU A 431 -2.14 7.99 12.40
CA LEU A 431 -1.55 6.66 12.32
C LEU A 431 -2.57 5.70 11.68
N ILE A 432 -2.12 4.83 10.76
CA ILE A 432 -2.97 3.80 10.16
C ILE A 432 -2.35 2.43 10.40
N LEU A 433 -3.10 1.53 11.05
CA LEU A 433 -2.61 0.22 11.48
C LEU A 433 -3.43 -0.90 10.86
N ALA A 434 -2.76 -1.98 10.44
CA ALA A 434 -3.42 -3.22 10.01
C ALA A 434 -2.49 -4.44 10.11
N GLN A 435 -3.09 -5.63 10.14
CA GLN A 435 -2.41 -6.89 9.80
C GLN A 435 -2.74 -7.37 8.38
N ASP A 436 -3.81 -6.85 7.76
CA ASP A 436 -4.15 -7.13 6.37
C ASP A 436 -3.45 -6.12 5.45
N PRO A 437 -2.44 -6.53 4.67
CA PRO A 437 -1.66 -5.63 3.85
C PRO A 437 -2.47 -5.03 2.70
N VAL A 438 -3.39 -5.79 2.12
CA VAL A 438 -4.19 -5.35 0.98
C VAL A 438 -5.25 -4.34 1.42
N ALA A 439 -5.91 -4.61 2.56
CA ALA A 439 -6.91 -3.70 3.11
C ALA A 439 -6.28 -2.35 3.48
N LEU A 440 -5.08 -2.36 4.05
CA LEU A 440 -4.34 -1.14 4.38
C LEU A 440 -3.97 -0.33 3.15
N GLU A 441 -3.45 -0.97 2.10
CA GLU A 441 -3.15 -0.31 0.82
C GLU A 441 -4.43 0.34 0.23
N SER A 442 -5.55 -0.38 0.24
CA SER A 442 -6.87 0.12 -0.17
C SER A 442 -7.29 1.38 0.60
N VAL A 443 -7.18 1.35 1.93
CA VAL A 443 -7.57 2.48 2.79
C VAL A 443 -6.70 3.70 2.56
N CYS A 444 -5.37 3.53 2.58
CA CYS A 444 -4.44 4.62 2.30
C CYS A 444 -4.66 5.18 0.88
N TYR A 445 -4.96 4.33 -0.09
CA TYR A 445 -5.22 4.76 -1.45
C TYR A 445 -6.48 5.62 -1.56
N ASP A 446 -7.56 5.23 -0.87
CA ASP A 446 -8.81 6.01 -0.85
C ASP A 446 -8.63 7.41 -0.24
N PHE A 447 -7.84 7.53 0.83
CA PHE A 447 -7.45 8.84 1.37
C PHE A 447 -6.72 9.70 0.32
N PHE A 448 -5.79 9.11 -0.44
CA PHE A 448 -5.11 9.83 -1.52
C PHE A 448 -6.02 10.16 -2.70
N LEU A 449 -6.94 9.28 -3.07
CA LEU A 449 -7.91 9.55 -4.12
C LEU A 449 -8.78 10.77 -3.73
N GLU A 450 -9.28 10.81 -2.50
CA GLU A 450 -10.09 11.91 -2.01
C GLU A 450 -9.31 13.23 -1.88
N GLU A 451 -8.08 13.20 -1.33
CA GLU A 451 -7.25 14.40 -1.23
C GLU A 451 -6.82 14.92 -2.61
N PHE A 452 -6.54 14.02 -3.56
CA PHE A 452 -5.99 14.40 -4.87
C PHE A 452 -7.07 14.68 -5.93
N LYS A 453 -8.35 14.41 -5.67
CA LYS A 453 -9.42 14.54 -6.67
C LYS A 453 -9.51 15.92 -7.34
N ASN A 454 -9.21 16.98 -6.58
CA ASN A 454 -9.28 18.37 -7.04
C ASN A 454 -7.90 19.00 -7.34
N LYS A 455 -6.82 18.22 -7.24
CA LYS A 455 -5.48 18.71 -7.54
C LYS A 455 -5.27 18.81 -9.07
N PRO A 456 -4.38 19.70 -9.54
CA PRO A 456 -4.00 19.79 -10.95
C PRO A 456 -3.51 18.45 -11.52
N SER A 457 -3.80 18.18 -12.78
CA SER A 457 -3.48 16.89 -13.43
C SER A 457 -2.01 16.49 -13.35
N ASN A 458 -1.09 17.46 -13.39
CA ASN A 458 0.36 17.20 -13.34
C ASN A 458 0.89 16.75 -11.97
N ILE A 459 0.06 16.78 -10.92
CA ILE A 459 0.38 16.26 -9.58
C ILE A 459 -0.65 15.23 -9.10
N LYS A 460 -1.55 14.78 -9.98
CA LYS A 460 -2.66 13.88 -9.65
C LYS A 460 -2.22 12.41 -9.70
N TYR A 461 -1.08 12.11 -9.08
CA TYR A 461 -0.41 10.80 -9.16
C TYR A 461 -1.26 9.61 -8.73
N PRO A 462 -2.11 9.69 -7.67
CA PRO A 462 -2.99 8.57 -7.30
C PRO A 462 -3.99 8.17 -8.41
N TYR A 463 -4.21 9.04 -9.40
CA TYR A 463 -5.11 8.77 -10.53
C TYR A 463 -4.38 8.23 -11.76
N PHE A 464 -3.09 7.90 -11.69
CA PHE A 464 -2.44 7.22 -12.80
C PHE A 464 -3.15 5.89 -13.08
N ASP A 465 -3.42 5.63 -14.35
CA ASP A 465 -4.03 4.40 -14.83
C ASP A 465 -3.12 3.21 -14.52
N GLY A 466 -3.59 2.34 -13.62
CA GLY A 466 -2.81 1.22 -13.08
C GLY A 466 -2.28 1.40 -11.66
N THR A 467 -2.53 2.55 -11.00
CA THR A 467 -2.08 2.78 -9.60
C THR A 467 -2.56 1.71 -8.64
N GLY A 468 -3.86 1.39 -8.65
CA GLY A 468 -4.45 0.35 -7.80
C GLY A 468 -4.33 -1.09 -8.34
N ASP A 469 -3.64 -1.31 -9.47
CA ASP A 469 -3.58 -2.62 -10.14
C ASP A 469 -2.93 -3.68 -9.25
N TYR A 470 -1.84 -3.34 -8.55
CA TYR A 470 -1.18 -4.28 -7.63
C TYR A 470 -2.05 -4.65 -6.43
N ILE A 471 -2.92 -3.74 -5.96
CA ILE A 471 -3.81 -3.99 -4.83
C ILE A 471 -4.82 -5.08 -5.21
N LEU A 472 -5.40 -5.01 -6.41
CA LEU A 472 -6.31 -6.03 -6.93
C LEU A 472 -5.60 -7.36 -7.23
N GLN A 473 -4.37 -7.31 -7.77
CA GLN A 473 -3.55 -8.49 -8.04
C GLN A 473 -3.14 -9.23 -6.76
N ALA A 474 -2.76 -8.50 -5.71
CA ALA A 474 -2.48 -9.06 -4.39
C ALA A 474 -3.74 -9.66 -3.72
N ALA A 475 -4.92 -9.13 -4.05
CA ALA A 475 -6.18 -9.64 -3.54
C ALA A 475 -6.65 -10.93 -4.24
N SER A 476 -6.47 -11.03 -5.57
CA SER A 476 -6.90 -12.19 -6.36
C SER A 476 -6.11 -12.38 -7.66
N SER A 477 -5.80 -13.64 -7.97
CA SER A 477 -5.19 -14.07 -9.22
C SER A 477 -6.04 -13.77 -10.46
N ASP A 478 -7.34 -13.50 -10.32
CA ASP A 478 -8.21 -13.09 -11.43
C ASP A 478 -7.73 -11.78 -12.10
N TYR A 479 -6.95 -10.98 -11.38
CA TYR A 479 -6.41 -9.70 -11.82
C TYR A 479 -4.96 -9.77 -12.31
N TRP A 480 -4.34 -10.96 -12.28
CA TRP A 480 -2.97 -11.12 -12.80
C TRP A 480 -2.92 -10.89 -14.33
N PRO A 481 -1.76 -10.47 -14.85
CA PRO A 481 -1.44 -10.57 -16.27
C PRO A 481 -1.54 -12.02 -16.74
N ASP A 482 -1.92 -12.23 -18.01
CA ASP A 482 -2.10 -13.58 -18.56
C ASP A 482 -0.78 -14.39 -18.64
N ASP A 483 0.36 -13.71 -18.62
CA ASP A 483 1.71 -14.26 -18.77
C ASP A 483 2.56 -14.18 -17.50
N VAL A 484 1.96 -13.88 -16.35
CA VAL A 484 2.65 -13.81 -15.04
C VAL A 484 1.91 -14.66 -14.02
N GLU A 485 2.65 -15.53 -13.35
CA GLU A 485 2.24 -16.16 -12.09
C GLU A 485 3.15 -15.63 -10.99
N TYR A 486 2.57 -15.05 -9.94
CA TYR A 486 3.36 -14.43 -8.87
C TYR A 486 3.93 -15.50 -7.94
N ASP A 487 5.24 -15.74 -8.00
CA ASP A 487 6.02 -16.70 -7.22
C ASP A 487 7.36 -16.05 -6.84
N PRO A 488 7.37 -15.14 -5.84
CA PRO A 488 8.54 -14.33 -5.52
C PRO A 488 9.71 -15.12 -4.91
N GLU A 489 9.48 -16.36 -4.45
CA GLU A 489 10.47 -17.31 -3.96
C GLU A 489 11.05 -18.19 -5.08
N ASN A 490 10.38 -18.24 -6.24
CA ASN A 490 10.71 -19.12 -7.37
C ASN A 490 10.82 -20.60 -6.94
N ASP A 491 9.90 -21.03 -6.07
CA ASP A 491 9.82 -22.40 -5.56
C ASP A 491 8.78 -23.28 -6.29
N GLY A 492 8.03 -22.68 -7.21
CA GLY A 492 6.96 -23.30 -7.99
C GLY A 492 5.57 -23.17 -7.37
N THR A 493 5.42 -22.40 -6.28
CA THR A 493 4.16 -22.18 -5.57
C THR A 493 3.72 -20.72 -5.70
N PRO A 494 2.77 -20.42 -6.59
CA PRO A 494 2.25 -19.07 -6.70
C PRO A 494 1.57 -18.61 -5.42
N ILE A 495 1.66 -17.30 -5.15
CA ILE A 495 1.02 -16.68 -3.99
C ILE A 495 -0.51 -16.84 -4.04
N GLY A 496 -1.12 -16.92 -2.86
CA GLY A 496 -2.57 -16.85 -2.70
C GLY A 496 -3.10 -15.42 -2.59
N SER A 497 -4.35 -15.29 -2.14
CA SER A 497 -4.91 -14.00 -1.73
C SER A 497 -4.16 -13.49 -0.48
N LEU A 498 -3.60 -12.29 -0.56
CA LEU A 498 -2.83 -11.68 0.53
C LEU A 498 -3.70 -10.84 1.48
N GLY A 499 -4.98 -10.65 1.16
CA GLY A 499 -5.90 -9.78 1.89
C GLY A 499 -7.13 -9.41 1.07
N VAL A 500 -7.87 -8.40 1.53
CA VAL A 500 -9.07 -7.90 0.85
C VAL A 500 -8.89 -6.49 0.31
N ALA A 501 -9.18 -6.31 -0.98
CA ALA A 501 -9.19 -5.02 -1.66
C ALA A 501 -10.64 -4.53 -1.86
N GLU A 502 -10.89 -3.27 -1.56
CA GLU A 502 -12.05 -2.52 -2.03
C GLU A 502 -11.84 -1.01 -1.87
N HIS A 503 -12.81 -0.24 -2.34
CA HIS A 503 -12.92 1.20 -2.12
C HIS A 503 -14.09 1.52 -1.19
N TRP A 504 -13.97 2.58 -0.39
CA TRP A 504 -15.04 3.07 0.46
C TRP A 504 -16.22 3.62 -0.36
N ASN A 505 -17.35 3.86 0.30
CA ASN A 505 -18.52 4.44 -0.36
C ASN A 505 -18.33 5.89 -0.83
N ASN A 506 -17.70 6.75 -0.01
CA ASN A 506 -17.41 8.15 -0.30
C ASN A 506 -16.44 8.75 0.74
N GLY A 507 -15.75 9.84 0.37
CA GLY A 507 -14.78 10.52 1.24
C GLY A 507 -15.37 11.25 2.46
N THR A 508 -16.69 11.35 2.61
CA THR A 508 -17.33 11.91 3.82
C THR A 508 -17.58 10.83 4.87
N ASP A 509 -18.25 9.74 4.49
CA ASP A 509 -18.65 8.68 5.44
C ASP A 509 -17.56 7.62 5.62
N LYS A 510 -16.69 7.42 4.62
CA LYS A 510 -15.52 6.53 4.62
C LYS A 510 -15.86 5.08 4.99
N GLN A 511 -16.99 4.57 4.50
CA GLN A 511 -17.53 3.27 4.90
C GLN A 511 -17.17 2.19 3.88
N TYR A 512 -16.60 1.11 4.39
CA TYR A 512 -16.36 -0.12 3.64
C TYR A 512 -17.47 -1.14 3.83
N SER A 513 -17.40 -2.27 3.13
CA SER A 513 -18.49 -3.24 3.08
C SER A 513 -18.89 -3.74 4.48
N VAL A 514 -17.93 -3.97 5.38
CA VAL A 514 -18.22 -4.39 6.76
C VAL A 514 -18.86 -3.26 7.57
N ASN A 515 -18.43 -2.00 7.38
CA ASN A 515 -19.09 -0.84 8.01
C ASN A 515 -20.54 -0.65 7.56
N LEU A 516 -20.90 -1.17 6.38
CA LEU A 516 -22.26 -1.20 5.82
C LEU A 516 -23.07 -2.45 6.23
N GLY A 517 -22.50 -3.33 7.05
CA GLY A 517 -23.15 -4.53 7.57
C GLY A 517 -23.02 -5.77 6.67
N MET A 518 -22.11 -5.77 5.69
CA MET A 518 -21.78 -6.97 4.93
C MET A 518 -20.87 -7.91 5.75
N GLU A 519 -20.95 -9.22 5.48
CA GLU A 519 -20.17 -10.22 6.21
C GLU A 519 -18.67 -10.24 5.85
N LYS A 520 -18.31 -9.68 4.68
CA LYS A 520 -16.95 -9.69 4.14
C LYS A 520 -16.62 -8.32 3.55
N GLY A 521 -15.33 -8.00 3.55
CA GLY A 521 -14.80 -6.74 3.06
C GLY A 521 -13.84 -6.11 4.07
N ILE A 522 -13.54 -4.84 3.85
CA ILE A 522 -12.75 -4.03 4.78
C ILE A 522 -13.69 -3.53 5.89
N GLU A 523 -13.14 -3.46 7.10
CA GLU A 523 -13.71 -2.71 8.22
C GLU A 523 -12.75 -1.57 8.57
N LEU A 524 -13.11 -0.33 8.26
CA LEU A 524 -12.36 0.83 8.75
C LEU A 524 -12.89 1.24 10.12
N VAL A 525 -12.01 1.24 11.12
CA VAL A 525 -12.30 1.72 12.48
C VAL A 525 -11.54 3.02 12.70
N SER A 526 -12.19 4.04 13.26
CA SER A 526 -11.54 5.31 13.54
C SER A 526 -11.39 5.59 15.03
N VAL A 527 -10.37 6.39 15.36
CA VAL A 527 -10.22 7.07 16.65
C VAL A 527 -10.02 8.57 16.34
N PRO A 528 -10.92 9.46 16.78
CA PRO A 528 -12.20 9.19 17.44
C PRO A 528 -13.17 8.36 16.58
N ASP A 529 -14.09 7.65 17.23
CA ASP A 529 -15.07 6.74 16.60
C ASP A 529 -16.13 7.44 15.75
N THR A 530 -16.14 8.77 15.76
CA THR A 530 -17.09 9.61 15.02
C THR A 530 -16.68 9.88 13.57
N LEU A 531 -15.44 9.56 13.17
CA LEU A 531 -14.92 9.91 11.85
C LEU A 531 -15.38 8.96 10.74
N VAL A 532 -15.63 7.70 11.07
CA VAL A 532 -16.16 6.70 10.15
C VAL A 532 -17.57 6.34 10.59
N LYS A 533 -18.55 6.58 9.72
CA LYS A 533 -19.93 6.27 10.08
C LYS A 533 -20.15 4.77 10.02
N TYR A 534 -21.04 4.27 10.87
CA TYR A 534 -21.62 2.95 10.71
C TYR A 534 -23.05 3.13 10.21
N THR A 535 -23.35 2.58 9.04
CA THR A 535 -24.74 2.52 8.58
C THR A 535 -25.33 1.41 9.40
N ALA A 536 -26.05 1.74 10.47
CA ALA A 536 -26.69 0.74 11.28
C ALA A 536 -27.51 -0.20 10.36
N PRO A 537 -27.20 -1.50 10.25
CA PRO A 537 -28.30 -2.43 10.37
C PRO A 537 -28.83 -2.18 11.77
N SER A 538 -30.14 -2.19 11.98
CA SER A 538 -30.64 -2.38 13.33
C SER A 538 -29.92 -3.62 13.90
N ALA A 539 -29.03 -3.41 14.88
CA ALA A 539 -27.97 -4.31 15.37
C ALA A 539 -26.66 -4.26 14.54
N VAL A 540 -25.47 -3.97 15.06
CA VAL A 540 -24.83 -4.48 16.29
C VAL A 540 -23.71 -3.52 16.70
N LYS A 541 -23.74 -3.00 17.93
CA LYS A 541 -22.52 -2.60 18.65
C LYS A 541 -21.76 -3.89 19.00
N HIS A 542 -20.71 -4.23 18.25
CA HIS A 542 -19.67 -5.19 18.66
C HIS A 542 -18.65 -4.39 19.49
N LEU A 543 -18.17 -4.76 20.68
CA LEU A 543 -18.23 -5.97 21.49
C LEU A 543 -18.39 -5.54 22.95
N GLN A 544 -19.51 -5.89 23.57
CA GLN A 544 -19.53 -6.15 25.01
C GLN A 544 -19.98 -7.60 25.15
N SER A 545 -19.07 -8.45 25.64
CA SER A 545 -19.22 -9.87 25.96
C SER A 545 -20.55 -10.51 25.50
N LEU A 546 -20.55 -11.22 24.37
CA LEU A 546 -21.67 -12.11 24.03
C LEU A 546 -21.75 -13.18 25.12
N ARG A 547 -22.71 -13.04 26.02
CA ARG A 547 -23.09 -14.08 26.98
C ARG A 547 -24.14 -14.97 26.34
N GLU A 548 -23.90 -16.27 26.34
CA GLU A 548 -24.85 -17.27 25.87
C GLU A 548 -26.06 -17.31 26.82
N LEU A 549 -27.27 -17.24 26.25
CA LEU A 549 -28.53 -17.25 27.00
C LEU A 549 -28.91 -18.71 27.34
N ASP A 550 -29.02 -19.08 28.62
CA ASP A 550 -29.55 -20.41 29.01
C ASP A 550 -31.05 -20.47 28.71
N ALA A 551 -31.38 -21.13 27.59
CA ALA A 551 -32.72 -21.18 27.04
C ALA A 551 -33.09 -22.59 26.56
N ARG A 552 -34.37 -22.95 26.68
CA ARG A 552 -34.90 -24.27 26.27
C ARG A 552 -36.30 -24.17 25.69
N LEU A 553 -36.61 -25.04 24.75
CA LEU A 553 -37.96 -25.18 24.16
C LEU A 553 -38.64 -26.44 24.70
N SER A 554 -39.90 -26.32 25.14
CA SER A 554 -40.70 -27.45 25.60
C SER A 554 -42.20 -27.28 25.29
N PRO A 555 -42.88 -28.31 24.76
CA PRO A 555 -42.33 -29.58 24.27
C PRO A 555 -41.53 -29.38 22.97
N ASN A 556 -40.53 -30.23 22.73
CA ASN A 556 -39.78 -30.28 21.48
C ASN A 556 -39.46 -31.76 21.14
N PRO A 557 -40.14 -32.40 20.17
CA PRO A 557 -40.97 -31.79 19.13
C PRO A 557 -42.26 -31.10 19.62
N SER A 558 -42.64 -30.00 18.98
CA SER A 558 -43.83 -29.20 19.31
C SER A 558 -44.93 -29.35 18.27
N GLY A 559 -46.18 -29.16 18.71
CA GLY A 559 -47.32 -28.86 17.83
C GLY A 559 -47.34 -27.37 17.48
N ARG A 560 -48.51 -26.73 17.53
CA ARG A 560 -48.67 -25.27 17.29
C ARG A 560 -48.19 -24.37 18.43
N ASP A 561 -48.10 -24.92 19.63
CA ASP A 561 -47.74 -24.21 20.85
C ASP A 561 -46.43 -24.78 21.40
N VAL A 562 -45.43 -23.93 21.59
CA VAL A 562 -44.16 -24.25 22.26
C VAL A 562 -43.83 -23.18 23.29
N LYS A 563 -43.27 -23.59 24.44
CA LYS A 563 -42.80 -22.65 25.46
C LYS A 563 -41.30 -22.49 25.35
N LEU A 564 -40.86 -21.23 25.31
CA LEU A 564 -39.48 -20.85 25.49
C LEU A 564 -39.26 -20.50 26.95
N SER A 565 -38.41 -21.29 27.61
CA SER A 565 -37.97 -21.07 28.99
C SER A 565 -36.56 -20.52 28.98
N LEU A 566 -36.31 -19.40 29.66
CA LEU A 566 -35.00 -18.76 29.72
C LEU A 566 -34.77 -18.09 31.08
N THR A 567 -33.52 -17.97 31.50
CA THR A 567 -33.17 -17.25 32.74
C THR A 567 -32.49 -15.93 32.40
N LEU A 568 -33.07 -14.82 32.84
CA LEU A 568 -32.49 -13.48 32.69
C LEU A 568 -31.76 -13.08 33.97
N ASP A 569 -30.59 -12.47 33.85
CA ASP A 569 -29.88 -11.88 34.99
C ASP A 569 -30.38 -10.47 35.31
N ARG A 570 -31.12 -9.83 34.39
CA ARG A 570 -31.63 -8.46 34.50
C ARG A 570 -32.90 -8.26 33.66
N SER A 571 -33.47 -7.06 33.69
CA SER A 571 -34.60 -6.71 32.84
C SER A 571 -34.16 -6.59 31.38
N SER A 572 -34.83 -7.29 30.46
CA SER A 572 -34.43 -7.34 29.04
C SER A 572 -35.62 -7.44 28.10
N ASP A 573 -35.51 -6.80 26.94
CA ASP A 573 -36.36 -7.05 25.78
C ASP A 573 -35.93 -8.35 25.11
N ILE A 574 -36.87 -9.27 24.86
CA ILE A 574 -36.59 -10.55 24.20
C ILE A 574 -37.22 -10.61 22.82
N ASP A 575 -36.38 -10.71 21.80
CA ASP A 575 -36.75 -11.03 20.44
C ASP A 575 -36.51 -12.50 20.13
N VAL A 576 -37.55 -13.19 19.66
CA VAL A 576 -37.47 -14.57 19.18
C VAL A 576 -37.76 -14.58 17.69
N LYS A 577 -36.83 -15.10 16.89
CA LYS A 577 -36.94 -15.25 15.44
C LYS A 577 -36.76 -16.72 15.06
N ILE A 578 -37.69 -17.26 14.27
CA ILE A 578 -37.62 -18.64 13.79
C ILE A 578 -37.34 -18.63 12.29
N PHE A 579 -36.34 -19.39 11.87
CA PHE A 579 -35.89 -19.53 10.50
C PHE A 579 -36.08 -20.95 10.01
N ASN A 580 -36.44 -21.11 8.73
CA ASN A 580 -36.40 -22.41 8.07
C ASN A 580 -34.94 -22.79 7.71
N THR A 581 -34.72 -24.01 7.23
CA THR A 581 -33.37 -24.51 6.86
C THR A 581 -32.74 -23.80 5.65
N ALA A 582 -33.50 -22.98 4.92
CA ALA A 582 -33.00 -22.13 3.84
C ALA A 582 -32.65 -20.71 4.34
N GLY A 583 -32.68 -20.46 5.65
CA GLY A 583 -32.34 -19.17 6.26
C GLY A 583 -33.46 -18.11 6.16
N GLN A 584 -34.66 -18.47 5.70
CA GLN A 584 -35.77 -17.51 5.60
C GLN A 584 -36.48 -17.37 6.95
N LEU A 585 -36.74 -16.13 7.37
CA LEU A 585 -37.52 -15.82 8.57
C LEU A 585 -38.98 -16.23 8.38
N VAL A 586 -39.48 -17.13 9.21
CA VAL A 586 -40.84 -17.68 9.14
C VAL A 586 -41.73 -17.29 10.32
N TYR A 587 -41.14 -16.82 11.42
CA TYR A 587 -41.87 -16.31 12.59
C TYR A 587 -41.01 -15.34 13.39
N SER A 588 -41.63 -14.33 14.00
CA SER A 588 -40.98 -13.40 14.93
C SER A 588 -41.92 -13.07 16.08
N LEU A 589 -41.38 -12.95 17.29
CA LEU A 589 -42.08 -12.55 18.51
C LEU A 589 -41.18 -11.60 19.30
N HIS A 590 -41.72 -10.46 19.70
CA HIS A 590 -41.06 -9.49 20.57
C HIS A 590 -41.77 -9.46 21.92
N SER A 591 -41.02 -9.58 23.01
CA SER A 591 -41.49 -9.52 24.39
C SER A 591 -40.71 -8.42 25.13
N PRO A 592 -41.25 -7.21 25.26
CA PRO A 592 -40.54 -6.09 25.88
C PRO A 592 -40.49 -6.22 27.40
N GLU A 593 -39.43 -5.68 27.99
CA GLU A 593 -39.25 -5.44 29.43
C GLU A 593 -39.52 -6.67 30.33
N LEU A 594 -38.98 -7.84 29.98
CA LEU A 594 -39.09 -9.01 30.84
C LEU A 594 -38.20 -8.87 32.07
N ALA A 595 -38.78 -9.09 33.24
CA ALA A 595 -38.09 -8.95 34.51
C ALA A 595 -36.90 -9.94 34.67
N PRO A 596 -35.90 -9.61 35.50
CA PRO A 596 -34.84 -10.56 35.88
C PRO A 596 -35.43 -11.86 36.46
N GLY A 597 -34.74 -12.98 36.25
CA GLY A 597 -35.10 -14.30 36.74
C GLY A 597 -35.63 -15.23 35.64
N TYR A 598 -36.28 -16.31 36.07
CA TYR A 598 -36.80 -17.32 35.15
C TYR A 598 -38.06 -16.83 34.43
N GLN A 599 -38.03 -16.86 33.10
CA GLN A 599 -39.09 -16.40 32.21
C GLN A 599 -39.62 -17.54 31.34
N ASN A 600 -40.92 -17.47 31.04
CA ASN A 600 -41.60 -18.40 30.13
C ASN A 600 -42.39 -17.61 29.08
N ILE A 601 -41.97 -17.71 27.83
CA ILE A 601 -42.61 -17.06 26.70
C ILE A 601 -43.38 -18.13 25.89
N SER A 602 -44.67 -17.89 25.65
CA SER A 602 -45.48 -18.79 24.84
C SER A 602 -45.37 -18.42 23.36
N ILE A 603 -44.91 -19.35 22.54
CA ILE A 603 -44.79 -19.20 21.09
C ILE A 603 -45.90 -20.02 20.44
N ARG A 604 -46.84 -19.33 19.80
CA ARG A 604 -47.91 -19.93 19.00
C ARG A 604 -47.65 -19.66 17.53
N HIS A 605 -47.49 -20.73 16.75
CA HIS A 605 -47.10 -20.64 15.34
C HIS A 605 -47.94 -21.54 14.43
N ASN A 606 -47.95 -21.24 13.13
CA ASN A 606 -48.59 -22.05 12.08
C ASN A 606 -47.56 -22.68 11.12
N LEU A 607 -46.37 -23.00 11.61
CA LEU A 607 -45.31 -23.64 10.84
C LEU A 607 -45.72 -25.05 10.38
N SER A 608 -45.29 -25.42 9.18
CA SER A 608 -45.42 -26.79 8.67
C SER A 608 -44.52 -27.77 9.46
N PRO A 609 -44.81 -29.07 9.46
CA PRO A 609 -43.91 -30.06 10.07
C PRO A 609 -42.50 -29.98 9.47
N GLY A 610 -41.48 -29.90 10.32
CA GLY A 610 -40.11 -29.65 9.87
C GLY A 610 -39.16 -29.27 11.00
N ILE A 611 -37.90 -28.99 10.63
CA ILE A 611 -36.86 -28.50 11.54
C ILE A 611 -36.65 -27.01 11.28
N TYR A 612 -36.55 -26.24 12.36
CA TYR A 612 -36.37 -24.80 12.35
C TYR A 612 -35.26 -24.38 13.31
N ILE A 613 -34.63 -23.26 13.03
CA ILE A 613 -33.64 -22.62 13.90
C ILE A 613 -34.32 -21.44 14.61
N VAL A 614 -34.25 -21.42 15.93
CA VAL A 614 -34.80 -20.35 16.76
C VAL A 614 -33.65 -19.52 17.29
N ASN A 615 -33.57 -18.26 16.84
CA ASN A 615 -32.65 -17.28 17.39
C ASN A 615 -33.38 -16.45 18.44
N ILE A 616 -32.76 -16.31 19.60
CA ILE A 616 -33.25 -15.54 20.74
C ILE A 616 -32.25 -14.42 20.98
N ILE A 617 -32.74 -13.20 21.10
CA ILE A 617 -31.94 -12.01 21.33
C ILE A 617 -32.52 -11.31 22.55
N GLY A 618 -31.76 -11.26 23.63
CA GLY A 618 -32.04 -10.42 24.79
C GLY A 618 -31.30 -9.11 24.69
N ILE A 619 -32.01 -7.99 24.77
CA ILE A 619 -31.44 -6.64 24.76
C ILE A 619 -31.70 -6.01 26.12
N SER A 620 -30.64 -5.51 26.75
CA SER A 620 -30.70 -4.79 28.02
C SER A 620 -29.82 -3.56 27.97
N ASP A 621 -29.94 -2.67 28.96
CA ASP A 621 -29.11 -1.47 29.10
C ASP A 621 -27.60 -1.78 29.20
N SER A 622 -27.24 -3.00 29.62
CA SER A 622 -25.86 -3.47 29.78
C SER A 622 -25.35 -4.35 28.63
N GLY A 623 -26.09 -4.42 27.52
CA GLY A 623 -25.67 -5.16 26.32
C GLY A 623 -26.63 -6.27 25.90
N ARG A 624 -26.14 -7.12 25.00
CA ARG A 624 -26.93 -8.12 24.28
C ARG A 624 -26.57 -9.55 24.68
N GLN A 625 -27.58 -10.37 24.92
CA GLN A 625 -27.47 -11.82 25.12
C GLN A 625 -28.09 -12.52 23.90
N THR A 626 -27.53 -13.66 23.51
CA THR A 626 -28.09 -14.44 22.39
C THR A 626 -28.16 -15.92 22.75
N GLY A 627 -29.23 -16.58 22.28
CA GLY A 627 -29.35 -18.04 22.33
C GLY A 627 -29.81 -18.57 20.98
N GLN A 628 -29.35 -19.76 20.60
CA GLN A 628 -29.82 -20.46 19.41
C GLN A 628 -30.31 -21.85 19.78
N LEU A 629 -31.54 -22.20 19.37
CA LEU A 629 -32.16 -23.48 19.67
C LEU A 629 -32.70 -24.13 18.40
N LYS A 630 -32.76 -25.45 18.39
CA LYS A 630 -33.43 -26.23 17.35
C LYS A 630 -34.89 -26.46 17.74
N LEU A 631 -35.84 -26.07 16.89
CA LEU A 631 -37.25 -26.40 17.02
C LEU A 631 -37.63 -27.50 16.03
N VAL A 632 -38.28 -28.56 16.49
CA VAL A 632 -38.84 -29.63 15.66
C VAL A 632 -40.35 -29.54 15.74
N VAL A 633 -41.02 -29.29 14.61
CA VAL A 633 -42.48 -29.21 14.54
C VAL A 633 -43.03 -30.55 14.03
N ASN A 634 -43.95 -31.17 14.78
CA ASN A 634 -44.63 -32.40 14.38
C ASN A 634 -46.00 -32.12 13.73
N LYS A 635 -46.64 -33.17 13.21
CA LYS A 635 -47.93 -33.10 12.47
C LYS A 635 -49.10 -32.70 13.34
#